data_AF-H5TEV2-F1
#
_entry.id   AF-H5TEV2-F1
#
_cell.length_a   1.000
_cell.length_b   1.000
_cell.length_c   1.000
_cell.angle_alpha   90.00
_cell.angle_beta   90.00
_cell.angle_gamma   90.00
#
_symmetry.space_group_name_H-M   'P 1'
#
loop_
_entity.id
_entity.type
_entity.pdbx_description
1 polymer ?
#
loop_
_entity_poly.entity_id
_entity_poly.type
_entity_poly.pdbx_seq_one_letter_code
_entity_poly.pdbx_strand_id
1 'polypeptide(L)' 'MVVKVVLDEDQAVVECVLQALMSKREFTIQWRDLEDAEKWLQGWN' A
#
# COMPACT_ATOMS: atom_id res chain seq x y z
N MET A 1 4.36 5.79 -1.57
CA MET A 1 3.67 5.74 -2.87
C MET A 1 3.40 4.29 -3.20
N VAL A 2 2.20 3.94 -3.66
CA VAL A 2 1.91 2.56 -4.08
C VAL A 2 2.65 2.30 -5.39
N VAL A 3 3.49 1.27 -5.41
CA VAL A 3 4.30 0.90 -6.58
C VAL A 3 3.86 -0.42 -7.20
N LYS A 4 3.23 -1.30 -6.40
CA LYS A 4 2.72 -2.60 -6.85
C LYS A 4 1.47 -2.97 -6.08
N VAL A 5 0.65 -3.81 -6.71
CA VAL A 5 -0.55 -4.42 -6.12
C VAL A 5 -0.37 -5.93 -6.21
N VAL A 6 -0.68 -6.62 -5.11
CA VAL A 6 -0.61 -8.08 -4.99
C VAL A 6 -2.03 -8.63 -5.11
N LEU A 7 -2.17 -9.60 -6.00
CA LEU A 7 -3.42 -10.32 -6.26
C LEU A 7 -3.30 -11.75 -5.72
N ASP A 8 -4.42 -12.33 -5.30
CA ASP A 8 -4.53 -13.76 -5.00
C ASP A 8 -4.81 -14.60 -6.26
N GLU A 9 -5.03 -15.90 -6.05
CA GLU A 9 -5.31 -16.88 -7.12
C GLU A 9 -6.61 -16.57 -7.89
N ASP A 10 -7.56 -15.86 -7.27
CA ASP A 10 -8.83 -15.44 -7.85
C ASP A 10 -8.75 -14.03 -8.49
N GLN A 11 -7.54 -13.47 -8.60
CA GLN A 11 -7.28 -12.10 -9.08
C GLN A 11 -7.88 -11.01 -8.19
N ALA A 12 -8.20 -11.30 -6.93
CA ALA A 12 -8.65 -10.29 -5.99
C ALA A 12 -7.44 -9.58 -5.35
N VAL A 13 -7.58 -8.29 -5.10
CA VAL A 13 -6.55 -7.50 -4.42
C VAL A 13 -6.46 -7.94 -2.96
N VAL A 14 -5.25 -8.27 -2.51
CA VAL A 14 -4.98 -8.64 -1.11
C VAL A 14 -4.05 -7.63 -0.44
N GLU A 15 -3.04 -7.14 -1.16
CA GLU A 15 -2.04 -6.23 -0.58
C GLU A 15 -1.52 -5.21 -1.60
N CYS A 16 -0.92 -4.14 -1.07
CA CYS A 16 -0.23 -3.12 -1.83
C CYS A 16 1.21 -3.00 -1.33
N VAL A 17 2.15 -2.80 -2.25
CA VAL A 17 3.54 -2.46 -1.91
C VAL A 17 3.71 -0.96 -2.03
N LEU A 18 4.08 -0.35 -0.91
CA LEU A 18 4.42 1.05 -0.79
C LEU A 18 5.94 1.22 -0.85
N GLN A 19 6.42 2.16 -1.66
CA GLN A 19 7.82 2.56 -1.66
C GLN A 19 7.98 3.98 -1.09
N ALA A 20 8.94 4.11 -0.18
CA ALA A 20 9.44 5.39 0.30
C ALA A 20 10.40 5.98 -0.76
N LEU A 21 10.09 7.19 -1.25
CA LEU A 21 10.84 7.77 -2.38
C LEU A 21 12.30 8.09 -2.03
N MET A 22 12.53 8.62 -0.83
CA MET A 22 13.85 9.05 -0.36
C MET A 22 14.75 7.88 0.04
N SER A 23 14.21 6.92 0.78
CA SER A 23 14.99 5.79 1.30
C SER A 23 14.94 4.56 0.39
N LYS A 24 14.12 4.58 -0.66
CA LYS A 24 13.80 3.45 -1.54
C LYS A 24 13.29 2.20 -0.81
N ARG A 25 12.96 2.31 0.48
CA ARG A 25 12.43 1.21 1.29
C ARG A 25 11.04 0.84 0.80
N GLU A 26 10.82 -0.45 0.65
CA GLU A 26 9.51 -1.02 0.32
C GLU A 26 8.88 -1.61 1.58
N PHE A 27 7.57 -1.47 1.68
CA PHE A 27 6.76 -2.08 2.74
C PHE A 27 5.40 -2.48 2.19
N THR A 28 4.87 -3.57 2.71
CA THR A 28 3.58 -4.12 2.30
C THR A 28 2.50 -3.66 3.26
N ILE A 29 1.31 -3.37 2.74
CA ILE A 29 0.12 -3.04 3.51
C ILE A 29 -1.08 -3.79 2.94
N GLN A 30 -2.01 -4.19 3.81
CA GLN A 30 -3.32 -4.69 3.38
C GLN A 30 -4.03 -3.57 2.62
N TRP A 31 -4.60 -3.88 1.45
CA TRP A 31 -5.17 -2.82 0.61
C TRP A 31 -6.32 -2.09 1.30
N ARG A 32 -7.09 -2.79 2.15
CA ARG A 32 -8.21 -2.21 2.92
C ARG A 32 -7.74 -1.18 3.95
N ASP A 33 -6.53 -1.33 4.47
CA ASP A 33 -5.98 -0.37 5.42
C ASP A 33 -5.62 0.96 4.76
N LEU A 34 -5.56 1.03 3.43
CA LEU A 34 -5.38 2.29 2.70
C LEU A 34 -6.64 3.17 2.71
N GLU A 35 -7.81 2.58 2.92
CA GLU A 35 -9.10 3.29 3.04
C GLU A 35 -9.31 3.82 4.47
N ASP A 36 -8.60 3.24 5.44
CA ASP A 36 -8.67 3.60 6.85
C ASP A 36 -7.74 4.78 7.15
N ALA A 37 -8.31 5.97 7.36
CA ALA A 37 -7.55 7.19 7.65
C ALA A 37 -6.84 7.16 9.01
N GLU A 38 -7.22 6.27 9.93
CA GLU A 38 -6.50 6.08 11.20
C GLU A 38 -5.21 5.27 11.00
N LYS A 39 -5.19 4.38 9.99
CA LYS A 39 -4.03 3.54 9.66
C LYS A 39 -3.14 4.15 8.58
N TRP A 40 -3.74 4.87 7.64
CA TRP A 40 -3.03 5.42 6.50
C TRP A 40 -3.45 6.88 6.23
N LEU A 41 -2.56 7.79 6.61
CA LEU A 41 -2.68 9.19 6.28
C LEU A 41 -2.18 9.44 4.86
N GLN A 42 -3.11 9.77 3.97
CA GLN A 42 -2.81 10.04 2.56
C GLN A 42 -2.28 11.46 2.39
N GLY A 43 -1.20 11.61 1.62
CA GLY A 43 -0.63 12.91 1.28
C GLY A 43 0.51 13.36 2.20
N TRP A 44 0.98 14.57 1.94
CA TRP A 44 2.00 15.26 2.72
C TRP A 44 1.37 16.60 3.11
N ASN A 45 0.69 16.64 4.26
CA ASN A 45 0.31 17.92 4.86
C ASN A 45 1.52 18.56 5.53
#